data_AF-A0A4Y9F0F5-F1
#
_entry.id   AF-A0A4Y9F0F5-F1
#
_cell.length_a   1.000
_cell.length_b   1.000
_cell.length_c   1.000
_cell.angle_alpha   90.00
_cell.angle_beta   90.00
_cell.angle_gamma   90.00
#
_symmetry.space_group_name_H-M   'P 1'
#
loop_
_entity.id
_entity.type
_entity.pdbx_description
1 polymer ?
#
loop_
_entity_poly.entity_id
_entity_poly.type
_entity_poly.pdbx_seq_one_letter_code
_entity_poly.pdbx_strand_id
1 'polypeptide(L)'
;MKRALSSTLLLAITSTLTIGMAVPAEAAELSKNETERQISQSLEVLETLESYGNIEASVDSYPTVATDGNSSELQNGSVGLKTNSGGATYVEGKVATVADDHNIIYENLQSGDSRAVIQIDSPDAPTAYSFEMTGEYTSLVMREDGGIDALDANSNIVASVDAPWAYDADGDAVPTYFTIDGNTITQVVEHNESFDYGIVADPTLREHIKKVIAGCLGVQPGTFTVWGVLEATFKSWDKAVKFLVRRIGVLGAVTCLGGIVYQYL
;
A
#
# COMPACT_ATOMS: atom_id res chain seq x y z
N MET A 1 -45.22 61.62 -15.44
CA MET A 1 -43.83 61.14 -15.45
C MET A 1 -43.84 59.62 -15.62
N LYS A 2 -43.03 59.13 -16.58
CA LYS A 2 -42.59 57.76 -16.92
C LYS A 2 -42.82 56.69 -15.82
N ARG A 3 -43.19 55.42 -16.04
CA ARG A 3 -43.00 54.48 -17.16
C ARG A 3 -43.88 53.22 -16.95
N ALA A 4 -44.19 52.52 -18.05
CA ALA A 4 -44.89 51.23 -18.10
C ALA A 4 -44.05 50.06 -17.55
N LEU A 5 -44.72 49.03 -17.02
CA LEU A 5 -44.15 47.71 -16.71
C LEU A 5 -44.99 46.63 -17.40
N SER A 6 -44.37 45.98 -18.39
CA SER A 6 -44.84 44.80 -19.11
C SER A 6 -44.38 43.55 -18.34
N SER A 7 -45.31 42.66 -17.99
CA SER A 7 -45.03 41.41 -17.29
C SER A 7 -44.82 40.28 -18.29
N THR A 8 -43.56 39.85 -18.45
CA THR A 8 -43.15 38.77 -19.34
C THR A 8 -43.11 37.43 -18.59
N LEU A 9 -43.73 36.44 -19.21
CA LEU A 9 -43.77 35.00 -18.94
C LEU A 9 -42.40 34.42 -18.54
N LEU A 10 -42.33 33.72 -17.40
CA LEU A 10 -41.13 33.00 -16.95
C LEU A 10 -41.29 31.50 -17.29
N LEU A 11 -40.51 31.02 -18.26
CA LEU A 11 -40.39 29.61 -18.64
C LEU A 11 -39.24 28.98 -17.83
N ALA A 12 -39.54 28.03 -16.95
CA ALA A 12 -38.52 27.31 -16.18
C ALA A 12 -37.88 26.22 -17.06
N ILE A 13 -36.59 26.37 -17.35
CA ILE A 13 -35.78 25.32 -17.99
C ILE A 13 -35.04 24.58 -16.87
N THR A 14 -35.43 23.32 -16.64
CA THR A 14 -34.68 22.37 -15.83
C THR A 14 -33.50 21.84 -16.64
N SER A 15 -32.27 22.17 -16.24
CA SER A 15 -31.06 21.60 -16.81
C SER A 15 -30.41 20.68 -15.77
N THR A 16 -30.55 19.36 -15.95
CA THR A 16 -29.77 18.36 -15.23
C THR A 16 -28.38 18.30 -15.84
N LEU A 17 -27.40 18.82 -15.11
CA LEU A 17 -25.98 18.73 -15.46
C LEU A 17 -25.44 17.37 -15.00
N THR A 18 -25.39 16.39 -15.90
CA THR A 18 -24.60 15.18 -15.71
C THR A 18 -23.12 15.53 -15.92
N ILE A 19 -22.36 15.65 -14.83
CA ILE A 19 -20.91 15.72 -14.87
C ILE A 19 -20.41 14.29 -15.06
N GLY A 20 -20.22 13.87 -16.30
CA GLY A 20 -19.36 12.73 -16.59
C GLY A 20 -17.93 13.17 -16.29
N MET A 21 -17.37 12.73 -15.16
CA MET A 21 -15.93 12.86 -14.91
C MET A 21 -15.22 11.89 -15.86
N ALA A 22 -14.90 12.36 -17.06
CA ALA A 22 -13.89 11.70 -17.88
C ALA A 22 -12.56 11.88 -17.16
N VAL A 23 -11.99 10.78 -16.66
CA VAL A 23 -10.60 10.76 -16.20
C VAL A 23 -9.74 11.25 -17.38
N PRO A 24 -8.94 12.32 -17.22
CA PRO A 24 -8.13 12.81 -18.32
C PRO A 24 -7.16 11.71 -18.76
N ALA A 25 -7.02 11.51 -20.08
CA ALA A 25 -6.19 10.47 -20.68
C ALA A 25 -4.74 10.47 -20.13
N GLU A 26 -4.24 11.62 -19.70
CA GLU A 26 -2.92 11.80 -19.11
C GLU A 26 -2.77 11.19 -17.72
N ALA A 27 -3.84 11.14 -16.90
CA ALA A 27 -3.82 10.43 -15.61
C ALA A 27 -3.88 8.91 -15.79
N ALA A 28 -4.58 8.44 -16.83
CA ALA A 28 -4.62 7.02 -17.19
C ALA A 28 -3.26 6.54 -17.71
N GLU A 29 -2.60 7.33 -18.57
CA GLU A 29 -1.24 7.06 -19.07
C GLU A 29 -0.19 7.07 -17.94
N LEU A 30 -0.31 7.98 -16.97
CA LEU A 30 0.59 8.02 -15.81
C LEU A 30 0.44 6.77 -14.92
N SER A 31 -0.80 6.34 -14.67
CA SER A 31 -1.03 5.09 -13.92
C SER A 31 -0.46 3.88 -14.65
N LYS A 32 -0.63 3.81 -15.98
CA LYS A 32 -0.13 2.72 -16.80
C LYS A 32 1.40 2.63 -16.76
N ASN A 33 2.09 3.77 -16.85
CA ASN A 33 3.55 3.83 -16.80
C ASN A 33 4.10 3.48 -15.39
N GLU A 34 3.42 3.91 -14.32
CA GLU A 34 3.75 3.48 -12.96
C GLU A 34 3.59 1.97 -12.81
N THR A 35 2.52 1.39 -13.36
CA THR A 35 2.26 -0.05 -13.34
C THR A 35 3.25 -0.85 -14.18
N GLU A 36 3.57 -0.44 -15.42
CA GLU A 36 4.60 -1.07 -16.27
C GLU A 36 5.98 -1.06 -15.58
N ARG A 37 6.29 0.04 -14.87
CA ARG A 37 7.51 0.14 -14.06
C ARG A 37 7.49 -0.82 -12.88
N GLN A 38 6.36 -0.97 -12.20
CA GLN A 38 6.20 -1.91 -11.09
C GLN A 38 6.32 -3.37 -11.54
N ILE A 39 5.72 -3.73 -12.69
CA ILE A 39 5.82 -5.07 -13.28
C ILE A 39 7.28 -5.39 -13.63
N SER A 40 7.96 -4.46 -14.31
CA SER A 40 9.37 -4.64 -14.70
C SER A 40 10.28 -4.84 -13.48
N GLN A 41 10.03 -4.10 -12.40
CA GLN A 41 10.78 -4.27 -11.15
C GLN A 41 10.52 -5.63 -10.49
N SER A 42 9.27 -6.11 -10.51
CA SER A 42 8.93 -7.44 -9.99
C SER A 42 9.55 -8.58 -10.82
N LEU A 43 9.60 -8.45 -12.15
CA LEU A 43 10.21 -9.46 -13.02
C LEU A 43 11.74 -9.55 -12.85
N GLU A 44 12.44 -8.42 -12.64
CA GLU A 44 13.88 -8.40 -12.34
C GLU A 44 14.21 -9.12 -11.02
N VAL A 45 13.29 -9.07 -10.05
CA VAL A 45 13.39 -9.83 -8.79
C VAL A 45 13.30 -11.33 -9.03
N LEU A 46 12.44 -11.74 -9.96
CA LEU A 46 12.20 -13.15 -10.29
C LEU A 46 13.39 -13.79 -10.99
N GLU A 47 14.02 -13.09 -11.94
CA GLU A 47 15.25 -13.57 -12.59
C GLU A 47 16.43 -13.74 -11.61
N THR A 48 16.47 -12.97 -10.52
CA THR A 48 17.51 -13.10 -9.49
C THR A 48 17.25 -14.27 -8.53
N LEU A 49 16.00 -14.69 -8.35
CA LEU A 49 15.61 -15.78 -7.45
C LEU A 49 15.96 -17.18 -7.99
N GLU A 50 15.95 -17.39 -9.32
CA GLU A 50 16.33 -18.67 -9.92
C GLU A 50 17.83 -19.00 -9.77
N SER A 51 18.66 -18.00 -9.47
CA SER A 51 20.13 -18.13 -9.55
C SER A 51 20.84 -18.48 -8.24
N TYR A 52 20.21 -18.37 -7.06
CA TYR A 52 20.96 -18.43 -5.78
C TYR A 52 20.24 -19.19 -4.66
N GLY A 53 20.86 -20.29 -4.20
CA GLY A 53 20.46 -20.99 -2.97
C GLY A 53 20.91 -20.25 -1.70
N ASN A 54 19.94 -20.01 -0.81
CA ASN A 54 19.98 -19.74 0.64
C ASN A 54 21.21 -19.02 1.25
N ILE A 55 21.02 -17.81 1.80
CA ILE A 55 21.98 -17.13 2.71
C ILE A 55 21.23 -16.42 3.86
N GLU A 56 21.78 -16.43 5.09
CA GLU A 56 21.21 -15.77 6.29
C GLU A 56 21.28 -14.22 6.25
N ALA A 57 20.23 -13.55 6.73
CA ALA A 57 20.11 -12.08 6.77
C ALA A 57 20.74 -11.44 8.03
N SER A 58 21.48 -10.34 7.82
CA SER A 58 22.08 -9.49 8.86
C SER A 58 21.37 -8.13 8.96
N VAL A 59 20.60 -7.94 10.04
CA VAL A 59 20.57 -6.80 11.00
C VAL A 59 20.37 -5.33 10.48
N ASP A 60 19.25 -4.74 10.95
CA ASP A 60 19.06 -3.34 11.43
C ASP A 60 18.53 -2.16 10.58
N SER A 61 18.00 -2.32 9.37
CA SER A 61 17.39 -1.14 8.68
C SER A 61 16.17 -1.37 7.81
N TYR A 62 15.49 -2.50 7.96
CA TYR A 62 14.35 -2.86 7.11
C TYR A 62 13.22 -3.46 7.95
N PRO A 63 11.95 -3.41 7.48
CA PRO A 63 10.91 -4.31 7.94
C PRO A 63 11.48 -5.68 8.22
N THR A 64 11.43 -6.09 9.49
CA THR A 64 11.95 -7.38 9.89
C THR A 64 11.05 -8.41 9.25
N VAL A 65 11.52 -9.08 8.21
CA VAL A 65 10.85 -10.29 7.75
C VAL A 65 11.12 -11.36 8.79
N ALA A 66 10.22 -11.46 9.75
CA ALA A 66 10.29 -12.50 10.76
C ALA A 66 9.68 -13.77 10.16
N THR A 67 10.46 -14.85 10.16
CA THR A 67 9.92 -16.17 9.88
C THR A 67 10.11 -17.05 11.10
N ASP A 68 9.04 -17.72 11.52
CA ASP A 68 9.08 -18.76 12.56
C ASP A 68 9.23 -20.17 11.97
N GLY A 69 9.53 -20.24 10.67
CA GLY A 69 9.53 -21.45 9.85
C GLY A 69 8.18 -21.77 9.21
N ASN A 70 7.08 -21.20 9.73
CA ASN A 70 5.71 -21.53 9.33
C ASN A 70 4.92 -20.32 8.80
N SER A 71 5.41 -19.11 9.03
CA SER A 71 4.84 -17.85 8.57
C SER A 71 5.93 -16.88 8.16
N SER A 72 5.55 -15.92 7.33
CA SER A 72 6.43 -14.84 6.89
C SER A 72 5.70 -13.51 7.07
N GLU A 73 6.36 -12.52 7.64
CA GLU A 73 5.72 -11.24 7.99
C GLU A 73 6.55 -10.04 7.56
N LEU A 74 5.98 -9.18 6.73
CA LEU A 74 6.55 -7.89 6.35
C LEU A 74 6.04 -6.78 7.28
N GLN A 75 6.89 -6.25 8.15
CA GLN A 75 6.55 -5.20 9.11
C GLN A 75 6.94 -3.79 8.63
N ASN A 76 6.03 -3.02 8.04
CA ASN A 76 6.33 -1.65 7.62
C ASN A 76 5.81 -0.58 8.59
N GLY A 77 6.55 -0.36 9.69
CA GLY A 77 6.23 0.74 10.61
C GLY A 77 5.08 0.44 11.54
N SER A 78 3.94 1.09 11.30
CA SER A 78 2.74 0.94 12.13
C SER A 78 1.97 -0.36 11.84
N VAL A 79 2.05 -0.86 10.61
CA VAL A 79 1.28 -2.00 10.11
C VAL A 79 2.18 -2.96 9.34
N GLY A 80 1.82 -4.26 9.32
CA GLY A 80 2.52 -5.28 8.56
C GLY A 80 1.59 -6.25 7.83
N LEU A 81 2.13 -6.97 6.84
CA LEU A 81 1.47 -8.03 6.08
C LEU A 81 2.09 -9.37 6.45
N LYS A 82 1.30 -10.32 6.94
CA LYS A 82 1.75 -11.65 7.32
C LYS A 82 1.05 -12.74 6.51
N THR A 83 1.81 -13.69 5.98
CA THR A 83 1.28 -14.91 5.38
C THR A 83 1.55 -16.12 6.26
N ASN A 84 0.65 -17.09 6.24
CA ASN A 84 0.83 -18.40 6.88
C ASN A 84 1.54 -19.40 5.94
N SER A 85 2.44 -18.89 5.10
CA SER A 85 3.34 -19.68 4.26
C SER A 85 4.75 -19.60 4.87
N GLY A 86 5.25 -20.77 5.28
CA GLY A 86 6.63 -20.96 5.73
C GLY A 86 7.61 -21.13 4.56
N GLY A 87 8.89 -21.33 4.87
CA GLY A 87 9.91 -21.57 3.84
C GLY A 87 10.41 -20.29 3.16
N ALA A 88 11.05 -19.41 3.93
CA ALA A 88 11.66 -18.20 3.41
C ALA A 88 13.06 -18.46 2.84
N THR A 89 13.23 -18.16 1.55
CA THR A 89 14.56 -17.98 0.94
C THR A 89 14.86 -16.48 0.93
N TYR A 90 16.03 -16.11 1.45
CA TYR A 90 16.52 -14.72 1.44
C TYR A 90 17.40 -14.50 0.21
N VAL A 91 17.07 -13.51 -0.60
CA VAL A 91 17.87 -13.09 -1.76
C VAL A 91 17.95 -11.57 -1.78
N GLU A 92 19.17 -11.03 -1.68
CA GLU A 92 19.45 -9.58 -1.80
C GLU A 92 18.57 -8.65 -0.95
N GLY A 93 18.22 -9.07 0.28
CA GLY A 93 17.36 -8.26 1.17
C GLY A 93 15.86 -8.39 0.90
N LYS A 94 15.45 -9.31 0.03
CA LYS A 94 14.08 -9.74 -0.23
C LYS A 94 13.84 -11.12 0.39
N VAL A 95 12.59 -11.43 0.71
CA VAL A 95 12.19 -12.74 1.24
C VAL A 95 11.12 -13.34 0.37
N ALA A 96 11.36 -14.53 -0.17
CA ALA A 96 10.39 -15.29 -0.93
C ALA A 96 9.87 -16.47 -0.10
N THR A 97 8.55 -16.62 0.04
CA THR A 97 7.94 -17.91 0.39
C THR A 97 7.80 -18.72 -0.88
N VAL A 98 8.38 -19.91 -0.89
CA VAL A 98 8.39 -20.78 -2.07
C VAL A 98 7.35 -21.88 -1.92
N ALA A 99 6.39 -21.94 -2.85
CA ALA A 99 5.52 -23.09 -3.07
C ALA A 99 5.71 -23.60 -4.51
N ASP A 100 5.20 -24.80 -4.80
CA ASP A 100 5.41 -25.45 -6.11
C ASP A 100 4.71 -24.71 -7.27
N ASP A 101 3.66 -23.96 -6.98
CA ASP A 101 2.73 -23.35 -7.94
C ASP A 101 2.62 -21.82 -7.85
N HIS A 102 3.15 -21.22 -6.78
CA HIS A 102 3.22 -19.78 -6.59
C HIS A 102 4.32 -19.39 -5.61
N ASN A 103 4.78 -18.15 -5.71
CA ASN A 103 5.71 -17.55 -4.76
C ASN A 103 5.13 -16.26 -4.20
N ILE A 104 5.51 -15.89 -2.97
CA ILE A 104 5.20 -14.58 -2.40
C ILE A 104 6.51 -13.92 -2.00
N ILE A 105 6.81 -12.76 -2.57
CA ILE A 105 8.06 -12.06 -2.42
C ILE A 105 7.84 -10.75 -1.70
N TYR A 106 8.45 -10.62 -0.53
CA TYR A 106 8.40 -9.44 0.29
C TYR A 106 9.54 -8.48 -0.04
N GLU A 107 9.18 -7.25 -0.36
CA GLU A 107 10.08 -6.21 -0.82
C GLU A 107 9.87 -4.90 -0.09
N ASN A 108 10.97 -4.15 0.04
CA ASN A 108 10.94 -2.77 0.50
C ASN A 108 11.20 -1.82 -0.67
N LEU A 109 10.36 -0.82 -0.78
CA LEU A 109 10.49 0.21 -1.80
C LEU A 109 11.33 1.37 -1.23
N GLN A 110 12.10 2.02 -2.10
CA GLN A 110 12.97 3.15 -1.71
C GLN A 110 12.18 4.33 -1.10
N SER A 111 10.86 4.39 -1.29
CA SER A 111 9.96 5.39 -0.71
C SER A 111 9.65 5.17 0.78
N GLY A 112 10.08 4.04 1.37
CA GLY A 112 9.66 3.60 2.71
C GLY A 112 8.32 2.84 2.72
N ASP A 113 7.80 2.49 1.55
CA ASP A 113 6.68 1.56 1.38
C ASP A 113 7.20 0.12 1.29
N SER A 114 6.28 -0.85 1.36
CA SER A 114 6.63 -2.26 1.20
C SER A 114 5.60 -2.98 0.34
N ARG A 115 5.96 -4.11 -0.24
CA ARG A 115 5.08 -4.90 -1.11
C ARG A 115 5.27 -6.39 -0.87
N ALA A 116 4.19 -7.16 -0.99
CA ALA A 116 4.22 -8.62 -1.09
C ALA A 116 3.78 -9.01 -2.51
N VAL A 117 4.74 -9.26 -3.39
CA VAL A 117 4.48 -9.64 -4.79
C VAL A 117 4.09 -11.11 -4.83
N ILE A 118 2.93 -11.42 -5.38
CA ILE A 118 2.53 -12.80 -5.66
C ILE A 118 2.97 -13.12 -7.08
N GLN A 119 3.65 -14.24 -7.27
CA GLN A 119 3.93 -14.83 -8.57
C GLN A 119 3.14 -16.13 -8.70
N ILE A 120 2.41 -16.31 -9.81
CA ILE A 120 1.56 -17.48 -10.07
C ILE A 120 2.10 -18.19 -11.30
N ASP A 121 2.64 -19.38 -11.10
CA ASP A 121 3.44 -20.08 -12.11
C ASP A 121 2.67 -21.17 -12.87
N SER A 122 1.46 -21.54 -12.40
CA SER A 122 0.67 -22.61 -13.02
C SER A 122 -0.85 -22.47 -12.78
N PRO A 123 -1.69 -23.12 -13.62
CA PRO A 123 -3.14 -23.12 -13.44
C PRO A 123 -3.64 -23.87 -12.21
N ASP A 124 -2.78 -24.71 -11.63
CA ASP A 124 -3.09 -25.43 -10.39
C ASP A 124 -2.93 -24.53 -9.15
N ALA A 125 -2.32 -23.34 -9.31
CA ALA A 125 -2.10 -22.39 -8.24
C ALA A 125 -3.42 -21.85 -7.65
N PRO A 126 -3.44 -21.47 -6.35
CA PRO A 126 -4.60 -20.85 -5.75
C PRO A 126 -5.05 -19.59 -6.49
N THR A 127 -6.34 -19.25 -6.40
CA THR A 127 -6.85 -17.94 -6.86
C THR A 127 -7.01 -16.94 -5.73
N ALA A 128 -6.79 -17.35 -4.47
CA ALA A 128 -6.99 -16.53 -3.30
C ALA A 128 -5.76 -16.54 -2.38
N TYR A 129 -5.18 -15.36 -2.16
CA TYR A 129 -3.95 -15.18 -1.39
C TYR A 129 -4.22 -14.28 -0.19
N SER A 130 -4.03 -14.83 1.01
CA SER A 130 -4.44 -14.18 2.25
C SER A 130 -3.26 -13.61 3.03
N PHE A 131 -3.41 -12.36 3.48
CA PHE A 131 -2.46 -11.63 4.29
C PHE A 131 -3.14 -11.15 5.57
N GLU A 132 -2.66 -11.61 6.72
CA GLU A 132 -3.04 -11.07 8.01
C GLU A 132 -2.41 -9.67 8.15
N MET A 133 -3.25 -8.67 8.40
CA MET A 133 -2.81 -7.32 8.75
C MET A 133 -2.43 -7.28 10.24
N THR A 134 -1.17 -6.98 10.52
CA THR A 134 -0.63 -6.89 11.88
C THR A 134 -0.26 -5.44 12.23
N GLY A 135 0.00 -5.14 13.50
CA GLY A 135 0.43 -3.81 13.95
C GLY A 135 -0.61 -3.00 14.72
N GLU A 136 -0.41 -1.68 14.81
CA GLU A 136 -1.23 -0.73 15.59
C GLU A 136 -2.31 -0.08 14.70
N TYR A 137 -3.47 -0.73 14.58
CA TYR A 137 -4.69 -0.18 13.95
C TYR A 137 -5.95 -0.70 14.66
N THR A 138 -7.13 -0.19 14.30
CA THR A 138 -8.42 -0.51 14.93
C THR A 138 -9.47 -1.01 13.93
N SER A 139 -9.41 -0.55 12.67
CA SER A 139 -10.34 -1.02 11.63
C SER A 139 -9.72 -0.96 10.25
N LEU A 140 -10.19 -1.83 9.36
CA LEU A 140 -9.89 -1.81 7.93
C LEU A 140 -11.13 -1.30 7.16
N VAL A 141 -10.93 -0.40 6.21
CA VAL A 141 -12.00 0.18 5.39
C VAL A 141 -11.65 0.03 3.93
N MET A 142 -12.52 -0.63 3.16
CA MET A 142 -12.39 -0.72 1.71
C MET A 142 -12.76 0.63 1.07
N ARG A 143 -11.88 1.10 0.18
CA ARG A 143 -12.05 2.30 -0.62
C ARG A 143 -12.82 2.01 -1.91
N GLU A 144 -13.33 3.05 -2.56
CA GLU A 144 -14.09 2.93 -3.81
C GLU A 144 -13.25 2.37 -4.97
N ASP A 145 -11.94 2.62 -4.96
CA ASP A 145 -10.98 2.08 -5.94
C ASP A 145 -10.58 0.62 -5.67
N GLY A 146 -11.12 -0.01 -4.62
CA GLY A 146 -10.80 -1.37 -4.22
C GLY A 146 -9.59 -1.49 -3.29
N GLY A 147 -8.86 -0.40 -3.04
CA GLY A 147 -7.80 -0.37 -2.03
C GLY A 147 -8.36 -0.40 -0.60
N ILE A 148 -7.48 -0.45 0.40
CA ILE A 148 -7.87 -0.60 1.80
C ILE A 148 -7.15 0.44 2.66
N ASP A 149 -7.85 1.10 3.57
CA ASP A 149 -7.25 1.94 4.60
C ASP A 149 -7.28 1.24 5.95
N ALA A 150 -6.13 1.23 6.65
CA ALA A 150 -6.04 0.88 8.05
C ALA A 150 -6.18 2.15 8.89
N LEU A 151 -7.17 2.19 9.78
CA LEU A 151 -7.48 3.33 10.63
C LEU A 151 -7.20 3.02 12.10
N ASP A 152 -6.77 4.02 12.85
CA ASP A 152 -6.70 3.93 14.31
C ASP A 152 -8.04 4.26 15.00
N ALA A 153 -8.04 4.25 16.34
CA ALA A 153 -9.23 4.50 17.15
C ALA A 153 -9.86 5.88 16.95
N ASN A 154 -9.11 6.85 16.40
CA ASN A 154 -9.60 8.18 16.09
C ASN A 154 -9.98 8.35 14.62
N SER A 155 -10.04 7.25 13.85
CA SER A 155 -10.32 7.23 12.40
C SER A 155 -9.26 7.94 11.55
N ASN A 156 -8.02 8.06 12.04
CA ASN A 156 -6.90 8.53 11.22
C ASN A 156 -6.28 7.36 10.48
N ILE A 157 -5.93 7.58 9.21
CA ILE A 157 -5.21 6.59 8.41
C ILE A 157 -3.80 6.41 9.00
N VAL A 158 -3.43 5.15 9.28
CA VAL A 158 -2.09 4.77 9.74
C VAL A 158 -1.28 4.11 8.63
N ALA A 159 -1.95 3.31 7.80
CA ALA A 159 -1.41 2.64 6.61
C ALA A 159 -2.52 2.47 5.56
N SER A 160 -2.15 2.24 4.31
CA SER A 160 -3.09 1.83 3.26
C SER A 160 -2.52 0.69 2.43
N VAL A 161 -3.39 -0.14 1.88
CA VAL A 161 -3.09 -1.03 0.76
C VAL A 161 -3.61 -0.37 -0.51
N ASP A 162 -2.78 -0.35 -1.55
CA ASP A 162 -3.16 0.17 -2.85
C ASP A 162 -4.31 -0.64 -3.46
N ALA A 163 -4.92 -0.12 -4.52
CA ALA A 163 -5.90 -0.91 -5.29
C ALA A 163 -5.22 -2.13 -5.91
N PRO A 164 -5.87 -3.31 -5.89
CA PRO A 164 -5.26 -4.55 -6.33
C PRO A 164 -5.00 -4.52 -7.84
N TRP A 165 -3.90 -5.14 -8.24
CA TRP A 165 -3.59 -5.36 -9.64
C TRP A 165 -2.99 -6.75 -9.86
N ALA A 166 -3.18 -7.27 -11.08
CA ALA A 166 -2.60 -8.52 -11.53
C ALA A 166 -2.37 -8.46 -13.05
N TYR A 167 -1.23 -8.96 -13.50
CA TYR A 167 -0.85 -9.01 -14.92
C TYR A 167 -0.21 -10.35 -15.25
N ASP A 168 -0.54 -10.89 -16.42
CA ASP A 168 0.06 -12.13 -16.92
C ASP A 168 1.44 -11.90 -17.55
N ALA A 169 2.09 -12.97 -18.01
CA ALA A 169 3.44 -12.90 -18.56
C ALA A 169 3.55 -12.08 -19.86
N ASP A 170 2.45 -11.94 -20.60
CA ASP A 170 2.36 -11.11 -21.80
C ASP A 170 1.98 -9.65 -21.48
N GLY A 171 1.70 -9.35 -20.21
CA GLY A 171 1.35 -8.03 -19.70
C GLY A 171 -0.14 -7.70 -19.81
N ASP A 172 -0.99 -8.69 -20.07
CA ASP A 172 -2.44 -8.52 -20.08
C ASP A 172 -2.99 -8.50 -18.65
N ALA A 173 -3.97 -7.62 -18.42
CA ALA A 173 -4.55 -7.46 -17.08
C ALA A 173 -5.39 -8.68 -16.70
N VAL A 174 -5.11 -9.24 -15.52
CA VAL A 174 -5.89 -10.33 -14.92
C VAL A 174 -6.88 -9.72 -13.92
N PRO A 175 -8.18 -10.07 -13.97
CA PRO A 175 -9.15 -9.55 -13.01
C PRO A 175 -8.75 -9.89 -11.57
N THR A 176 -8.77 -8.89 -10.70
CA THR A 176 -8.37 -9.05 -9.30
C THR A 176 -9.13 -8.10 -8.39
N TYR A 177 -9.33 -8.50 -7.14
CA TYR A 177 -9.95 -7.67 -6.10
C TYR A 177 -9.53 -8.12 -4.69
N PHE A 178 -9.68 -7.23 -3.71
CA PHE A 178 -9.53 -7.60 -2.30
C PHE A 178 -10.87 -7.96 -1.65
N THR A 179 -10.80 -8.82 -0.63
CA THR A 179 -11.84 -9.02 0.37
C THR A 179 -11.25 -8.83 1.77
N ILE A 180 -12.10 -8.53 2.76
CA ILE A 180 -11.69 -8.32 4.15
C ILE A 180 -12.51 -9.24 5.05
N ASP A 181 -11.82 -10.05 5.86
CA ASP A 181 -12.41 -10.83 6.95
C ASP A 181 -11.62 -10.59 8.25
N GLY A 182 -12.23 -9.84 9.18
CA GLY A 182 -11.57 -9.44 10.43
C GLY A 182 -10.31 -8.61 10.17
N ASN A 183 -9.15 -9.18 10.52
CA ASN A 183 -7.83 -8.60 10.27
C ASN A 183 -7.13 -9.16 9.03
N THR A 184 -7.78 -10.02 8.25
CA THR A 184 -7.17 -10.65 7.07
C THR A 184 -7.70 -9.98 5.81
N ILE A 185 -6.78 -9.57 4.94
CA ILE A 185 -7.09 -9.17 3.57
C ILE A 185 -6.77 -10.34 2.65
N THR A 186 -7.65 -10.62 1.70
CA THR A 186 -7.42 -11.68 0.70
C THR A 186 -7.51 -11.07 -0.68
N GLN A 187 -6.41 -11.16 -1.44
CA GLN A 187 -6.42 -10.85 -2.86
C GLN A 187 -6.92 -12.05 -3.63
N VAL A 188 -7.98 -11.85 -4.39
CA VAL A 188 -8.49 -12.84 -5.33
C VAL A 188 -8.00 -12.47 -6.72
N VAL A 189 -7.23 -13.35 -7.36
CA VAL A 189 -6.76 -13.23 -8.75
C VAL A 189 -7.52 -14.26 -9.57
N GLU A 190 -8.40 -13.81 -10.47
CA GLU A 190 -9.28 -14.68 -11.26
C GLU A 190 -8.56 -15.27 -12.50
N HIS A 191 -7.42 -15.92 -12.27
CA HIS A 191 -6.65 -16.58 -13.33
C HIS A 191 -7.24 -17.94 -13.71
N ASN A 192 -6.93 -18.38 -14.93
CA ASN A 192 -7.26 -19.69 -15.50
C ASN A 192 -6.38 -19.95 -16.74
N GLU A 193 -6.53 -21.11 -17.38
CA GLU A 193 -5.74 -21.54 -18.55
C GLU A 193 -5.79 -20.58 -19.77
N SER A 194 -6.65 -19.56 -19.78
CA SER A 194 -6.67 -18.52 -20.81
C SER A 194 -5.58 -17.46 -20.69
N PHE A 195 -4.84 -17.42 -19.57
CA PHE A 195 -3.76 -16.46 -19.31
C PHE A 195 -2.39 -17.11 -19.39
N ASP A 196 -1.37 -16.32 -19.73
CA ASP A 196 0.02 -16.81 -19.76
C ASP A 196 0.66 -16.78 -18.36
N TYR A 197 1.05 -17.96 -17.88
CA TYR A 197 1.58 -18.15 -16.54
C TYR A 197 2.97 -17.53 -16.35
N GLY A 198 3.27 -17.18 -15.09
CA GLY A 198 4.16 -16.06 -14.76
C GLY A 198 3.38 -14.81 -14.37
N ILE A 199 2.13 -14.97 -13.92
CA ILE A 199 1.26 -13.88 -13.50
C ILE A 199 1.84 -13.25 -12.24
N VAL A 200 1.92 -11.94 -12.21
CA VAL A 200 2.35 -11.15 -11.04
C VAL A 200 1.20 -10.34 -10.49
N ALA A 201 1.05 -10.32 -9.17
CA ALA A 201 0.04 -9.53 -8.47
C ALA A 201 0.64 -8.83 -7.22
N ASP A 202 -0.03 -7.79 -6.73
CA ASP A 202 0.29 -7.17 -5.43
C ASP A 202 -0.32 -7.99 -4.26
N PRO A 203 -0.26 -7.57 -2.96
CA PRO A 203 -0.54 -6.24 -2.39
C PRO A 203 0.67 -5.30 -2.12
N THR A 204 0.45 -3.99 -2.29
CA THR A 204 1.40 -2.92 -1.89
C THR A 204 0.93 -2.18 -0.63
N LEU A 205 1.75 -2.16 0.42
CA LEU A 205 1.50 -1.49 1.71
C LEU A 205 2.19 -0.12 1.78
N ARG A 206 1.38 0.92 1.95
CA ARG A 206 1.77 2.32 2.11
C ARG A 206 1.80 2.73 3.58
N GLU A 207 2.95 3.19 4.05
CA GLU A 207 3.10 3.71 5.42
C GLU A 207 2.86 5.23 5.42
N HIS A 208 1.92 5.72 6.24
CA HIS A 208 1.56 7.15 6.28
C HIS A 208 2.24 7.91 7.40
N ILE A 209 2.27 7.36 8.61
CA ILE A 209 2.76 8.08 9.80
C ILE A 209 4.20 8.54 9.58
N LYS A 210 5.11 7.63 9.23
CA LYS A 210 6.52 7.99 9.01
C LYS A 210 6.70 9.06 7.93
N LYS A 211 5.98 8.97 6.82
CA LYS A 211 6.07 9.93 5.70
C LYS A 211 5.61 11.31 6.11
N VAL A 212 4.50 11.41 6.85
CA VAL A 212 4.01 12.71 7.33
C VAL A 212 5.01 13.33 8.31
N ILE A 213 5.56 12.55 9.26
CA ILE A 213 6.55 13.04 10.22
C ILE A 213 7.86 13.44 9.54
N ALA A 214 8.32 12.69 8.54
CA ALA A 214 9.47 13.03 7.70
C ALA A 214 9.27 14.39 7.02
N GLY A 215 8.10 14.56 6.38
CA GLY A 215 7.68 15.83 5.77
C GLY A 215 7.66 16.98 6.77
N CYS A 216 7.12 16.77 7.98
CA CYS A 216 7.08 17.78 9.04
C CYS A 216 8.46 18.28 9.47
N LEU A 217 9.45 17.40 9.46
CA LEU A 217 10.79 17.70 9.93
C LEU A 217 11.71 18.15 8.79
N GLY A 218 11.23 18.13 7.55
CA GLY A 218 12.02 18.45 6.36
C GLY A 218 13.17 17.45 6.13
N VAL A 219 13.00 16.20 6.58
CA VAL A 219 13.99 15.12 6.41
C VAL A 219 13.46 14.16 5.37
N GLN A 220 14.29 13.77 4.41
CA GLN A 220 13.90 12.71 3.46
C GLN A 220 14.06 11.33 4.13
N PRO A 221 13.09 10.41 3.96
CA PRO A 221 13.27 9.02 4.32
C PRO A 221 14.56 8.47 3.67
N GLY A 222 15.42 7.83 4.45
CA GLY A 222 16.63 7.15 3.94
C GLY A 222 17.94 7.95 3.85
N THR A 223 18.01 9.26 4.18
CA THR A 223 19.24 10.06 3.97
C THR A 223 19.98 10.57 5.22
N PHE A 224 19.62 10.18 6.45
CA PHE A 224 20.40 10.53 7.67
C PHE A 224 20.43 9.40 8.72
N THR A 225 21.59 9.16 9.35
CA THR A 225 21.81 8.08 10.34
C THR A 225 21.01 8.21 11.64
N VAL A 226 20.52 9.42 11.97
CA VAL A 226 19.66 9.65 13.15
C VAL A 226 18.20 9.31 12.86
N TRP A 227 17.79 9.33 11.59
CA TRP A 227 16.40 9.12 11.18
C TRP A 227 15.95 7.67 11.38
N GLY A 228 16.80 6.68 11.06
CA GLY A 228 16.47 5.27 11.25
C GLY A 228 16.14 4.90 12.70
N VAL A 229 16.81 5.53 13.68
CA VAL A 229 16.50 5.35 15.12
C VAL A 229 15.16 6.00 15.50
N LEU A 230 14.79 7.09 14.84
CA LEU A 230 13.53 7.80 15.07
C LEU A 230 12.34 7.09 14.41
N GLU A 231 12.50 6.54 13.20
CA GLU A 231 11.44 5.82 12.48
C GLU A 231 10.90 4.62 13.26
N ALA A 232 11.76 3.90 13.98
CA ALA A 232 11.34 2.78 14.83
C ALA A 232 10.39 3.20 15.98
N THR A 233 10.35 4.49 16.32
CA THR A 233 9.49 5.03 17.40
C THR A 233 8.10 5.45 16.92
N PHE A 234 7.88 5.62 15.61
CA PHE A 234 6.62 6.15 15.06
C PHE A 234 5.65 5.04 14.62
N LYS A 235 5.30 4.15 15.57
CA LYS A 235 4.34 3.07 15.32
C LYS A 235 2.87 3.50 15.41
N SER A 236 2.59 4.69 15.95
CA SER A 236 1.25 5.26 16.06
C SER A 236 1.29 6.78 16.09
N TRP A 237 0.14 7.39 15.78
CA TRP A 237 -0.05 8.83 15.85
C TRP A 237 0.20 9.40 17.25
N ASP A 238 -0.12 8.68 18.34
CA ASP A 238 0.17 9.11 19.72
C ASP A 238 1.68 9.35 19.95
N LYS A 239 2.51 8.36 19.58
CA LYS A 239 3.97 8.45 19.71
C LYS A 239 4.53 9.56 18.81
N ALA A 240 4.02 9.64 17.58
CA ALA A 240 4.43 10.63 16.59
C ALA A 240 4.10 12.07 17.01
N VAL A 241 2.88 12.33 17.49
CA VAL A 241 2.44 13.65 17.97
C VAL A 241 3.24 14.08 19.20
N LYS A 242 3.40 13.21 20.20
CA LYS A 242 4.22 13.50 21.40
C LYS A 242 5.66 13.85 21.03
N PHE A 243 6.23 13.15 20.06
CA PHE A 243 7.56 13.47 19.55
C PHE A 243 7.62 14.86 18.91
N LEU A 244 6.70 15.20 18.00
CA LEU A 244 6.68 16.52 17.36
C LEU A 244 6.44 17.64 18.37
N VAL A 245 5.50 17.49 19.29
CA VAL A 245 5.24 18.47 20.35
C VAL A 245 6.50 18.73 21.16
N ARG A 246 7.27 17.69 21.48
CA ARG A 246 8.55 17.83 22.19
C ARG A 246 9.63 18.48 21.32
N ARG A 247 9.63 18.25 20.00
CA ARG A 247 10.69 18.70 19.08
C ARG A 247 10.50 20.12 18.57
N ILE A 248 9.28 20.47 18.18
CA ILE A 248 8.93 21.74 17.52
C ILE A 248 7.84 22.54 18.26
N GLY A 249 7.41 22.07 19.44
CA GLY A 249 6.37 22.70 20.25
C GLY A 249 4.96 22.40 19.73
N VAL A 250 3.96 22.65 20.58
CA VAL A 250 2.53 22.41 20.25
C VAL A 250 2.09 23.18 19.01
N LEU A 251 2.44 24.47 18.92
CA LEU A 251 2.10 25.31 17.77
C LEU A 251 2.73 24.79 16.47
N GLY A 252 4.00 24.36 16.53
CA GLY A 252 4.68 23.77 15.37
C GLY A 252 4.04 22.46 14.94
N ALA A 253 3.72 21.58 15.90
CA ALA A 253 3.06 20.31 15.62
C ALA A 253 1.68 20.52 14.99
N VAL A 254 0.85 21.42 15.54
CA VAL A 254 -0.48 21.76 15.01
C VAL A 254 -0.38 22.32 13.60
N THR A 255 0.60 23.18 13.34
CA THR A 255 0.79 23.75 11.99
C THR A 255 1.17 22.67 10.98
N CYS A 256 1.89 21.63 11.41
CA CYS A 256 2.32 20.58 10.50
C CYS A 256 1.30 19.46 10.28
N LEU A 257 0.81 18.85 11.37
CA LEU A 257 -0.11 17.70 11.30
C LEU A 257 -1.59 18.13 11.25
N GLY A 258 -1.86 19.43 11.36
CA GLY A 258 -3.21 19.98 11.35
C GLY A 258 -4.08 19.46 12.49
N GLY A 259 -5.30 19.04 12.13
CA GLY A 259 -6.32 18.59 13.07
C GLY A 259 -5.97 17.30 13.83
N ILE A 260 -5.06 16.49 13.29
CA ILE A 260 -4.66 15.20 13.89
C ILE A 260 -4.12 15.45 15.30
N VAL A 261 -3.27 16.47 15.51
CA VAL A 261 -2.62 16.74 16.81
C VAL A 261 -3.61 16.87 17.95
N TYR A 262 -4.75 17.53 17.72
CA TYR A 262 -5.74 17.78 18.77
C TYR A 262 -6.38 16.51 19.33
N GLN A 263 -6.30 15.40 18.60
CA GLN A 263 -6.84 14.11 19.03
C GLN A 263 -5.86 13.33 19.91
N TYR A 264 -4.62 13.79 20.06
CA TYR A 264 -3.54 13.11 20.81
C TYR A 264 -2.82 14.00 21.84
N LEU A 265 -3.31 15.22 22.07
CA LEU A 265 -2.88 16.11 23.16
C LEU A 265 -3.68 15.84 24.43
#